data_AF-A0A935BZL9-F1
#
_entry.id   AF-A0A935BZL9-F1
#
_cell.length_a   1.000
_cell.length_b   1.000
_cell.length_c   1.000
_cell.angle_alpha   90.00
_cell.angle_beta   90.00
_cell.angle_gamma   90.00
#
_symmetry.space_group_name_H-M   'P 1'
#
loop_
_entity.id
_entity.type
_entity.pdbx_description
1 polymer ?
#
loop_
_entity_poly.entity_id
_entity_poly.type
_entity_poly.pdbx_seq_one_letter_code
_entity_poly.pdbx_strand_id
1 'polypeptide(L)'
;MANTARDLIKCSISNAPGTTGGFTLAAAAANSLMPVAGDDGLKFKLNITQNGVGTEIRKDCTYTHSSTSFSRGTMVRSTGTADAALNFTSAAIVRVVPSAEDYRSADPGGQLVVAIGDSLQGDGVTTGSLGFSTLAKSGLNWGCALLKQALWMPVGVTSSYSSGAPDLVNYCLAASGPTAQDVIEDQLGPAQALKADWWSVQCGTNDLTLLAGSTVAQIAARLRTICETGLSSGSKIALWTIVPRNGAQWTALESTITGAGSTIAKQKLKHMAVNNWIRRYAQETPGVVLIDPYHELVDPASAAGEWLAAYTADGTHWNGAGAFVAGQVFATAMRPFVKPVSLSSVSQLDIYDATDNISGDFAVTKGLQGSTAASGTGMSGTWPTGWTVGMASGAATCVGAVQARTDTVATGVLANGRELELAISTADADSRLRAYQAATGAVIPANTPFYAEAEVSVSANTAAWRGPLLQMFFNDGTPAIFSGALVPDSSLPLGALFDAVIRTPVMQSTAAAGGIIFTHMDLIASSAVTMKIRRISIRAIDPALPGLLLGAA
;
A
#
# COMPACT_ATOMS: atom_id res chain seq x y z
N MET A 1 24.33 11.98 18.74
CA MET A 1 23.27 11.89 17.72
C MET A 1 23.54 12.98 16.68
N ALA A 2 23.67 12.63 15.40
CA ALA A 2 23.77 13.65 14.35
C ALA A 2 22.45 14.43 14.31
N ASN A 3 22.52 15.75 14.32
CA ASN A 3 21.35 16.61 14.27
C ASN A 3 20.70 16.48 12.88
N THR A 4 19.49 15.91 12.79
CA THR A 4 18.80 15.62 11.53
C THR A 4 17.86 16.75 11.06
N ALA A 5 17.76 17.86 11.81
CA ALA A 5 16.90 18.99 11.50
C ALA A 5 17.47 19.88 10.36
N ARG A 6 17.61 19.30 9.16
CA ARG A 6 18.18 19.94 7.97
C ARG A 6 17.33 21.10 7.42
N ASP A 7 16.05 21.13 7.78
CA ASP A 7 15.11 22.22 7.49
C ASP A 7 15.47 23.53 8.21
N LEU A 8 16.31 23.47 9.25
CA LEU A 8 16.87 24.63 9.94
C LEU A 8 18.14 25.18 9.29
N ILE A 9 18.66 24.56 8.22
CA ILE A 9 19.87 25.04 7.54
C ILE A 9 19.54 26.35 6.81
N LYS A 10 20.21 27.43 7.24
CA LYS A 10 20.13 28.75 6.61
C LYS A 10 21.43 29.50 6.86
N CYS A 11 22.10 29.89 5.78
CA CYS A 11 23.46 30.40 5.80
C CYS A 11 23.60 31.58 4.84
N SER A 12 24.50 32.50 5.16
CA SER A 12 25.03 33.43 4.15
C SER A 12 26.04 32.71 3.25
N ILE A 13 26.34 33.28 2.07
CA ILE A 13 27.41 32.79 1.20
C ILE A 13 28.63 33.71 1.25
N SER A 14 29.84 33.18 1.10
CA SER A 14 31.09 33.95 1.13
C SER A 14 31.60 34.35 -0.26
N ASN A 15 31.09 33.73 -1.32
CA ASN A 15 31.55 33.95 -2.69
C ASN A 15 30.55 34.75 -3.54
N ALA A 16 31.00 35.17 -4.73
CA ALA A 16 30.16 35.71 -5.81
C ALA A 16 29.98 34.63 -6.89
N PRO A 17 28.98 33.73 -6.75
CA PRO A 17 28.85 32.53 -7.58
C PRO A 17 28.57 32.80 -9.07
N GLY A 18 28.15 34.00 -9.46
CA GLY A 18 27.73 34.20 -10.85
C GLY A 18 26.44 33.43 -11.18
N THR A 19 26.27 33.16 -12.46
CA THR A 19 25.14 32.38 -13.00
C THR A 19 25.45 30.88 -13.15
N THR A 20 26.63 30.41 -12.75
CA THR A 20 27.02 29.00 -12.91
C THR A 20 27.77 28.40 -11.71
N GLY A 21 28.33 29.23 -10.82
CA GLY A 21 29.10 28.78 -9.67
C GLY A 21 28.25 28.24 -8.52
N GLY A 22 28.85 27.32 -7.74
CA GLY A 22 28.30 26.83 -6.48
C GLY A 22 28.33 27.88 -5.36
N PHE A 23 27.64 27.59 -4.28
CA PHE A 23 27.44 28.49 -3.14
C PHE A 23 28.37 28.10 -1.98
N THR A 24 29.48 28.81 -1.81
CA THR A 24 30.36 28.61 -0.65
C THR A 24 29.71 29.25 0.57
N LEU A 25 29.45 28.46 1.59
CA LEU A 25 28.73 28.91 2.78
C LEU A 25 29.66 29.69 3.72
N ALA A 26 29.08 30.68 4.39
CA ALA A 26 29.72 31.49 5.41
C ALA A 26 29.11 31.16 6.78
N ALA A 27 28.60 32.15 7.50
CA ALA A 27 27.96 31.94 8.79
C ALA A 27 26.50 31.50 8.65
N ALA A 28 26.05 30.63 9.56
CA ALA A 28 24.64 30.39 9.80
C ALA A 28 23.93 31.69 10.18
N ALA A 29 22.70 31.84 9.71
CA ALA A 29 21.83 32.92 10.18
C ALA A 29 21.48 32.71 11.66
N ALA A 30 21.03 33.78 12.32
CA ALA A 30 20.56 33.69 13.70
C ALA A 30 19.47 32.60 13.84
N ASN A 31 19.61 31.77 14.88
CA ASN A 31 18.71 30.63 15.17
C ASN A 31 18.60 29.60 14.03
N SER A 32 19.65 29.44 13.23
CA SER A 32 19.72 28.48 12.12
C SER A 32 20.96 27.60 12.23
N LEU A 33 21.00 26.52 11.46
CA LEU A 33 22.10 25.56 11.43
C LEU A 33 22.98 25.74 10.18
N MET A 34 24.22 25.26 10.28
CA MET A 34 25.09 24.96 9.14
C MET A 34 24.99 23.46 8.81
N PRO A 35 25.19 23.06 7.54
CA PRO A 35 25.38 21.65 7.23
C PRO A 35 26.68 21.13 7.86
N VAL A 36 26.67 19.88 8.32
CA VAL A 36 27.79 19.26 9.04
C VAL A 36 28.51 18.22 8.17
N ALA A 37 29.63 17.67 8.63
CA ALA A 37 30.36 16.62 7.90
C ALA A 37 29.49 15.42 7.51
N GLY A 38 28.51 15.06 8.34
CA GLY A 38 27.55 13.99 8.06
C GLY A 38 26.54 14.30 6.94
N ASP A 39 26.53 15.52 6.41
CA ASP A 39 25.71 15.91 5.27
C ASP A 39 26.45 15.85 3.92
N ASP A 40 27.73 15.47 3.93
CA ASP A 40 28.58 15.45 2.72
C ASP A 40 28.01 14.52 1.64
N GLY A 41 27.92 15.02 0.41
CA GLY A 41 27.34 14.30 -0.73
C GLY A 41 25.80 14.27 -0.78
N LEU A 42 25.10 14.68 0.29
CA LEU A 42 23.64 14.75 0.27
C LEU A 42 23.14 15.85 -0.66
N LYS A 43 21.99 15.60 -1.29
CA LYS A 43 21.31 16.55 -2.17
C LYS A 43 20.25 17.32 -1.42
N PHE A 44 20.17 18.61 -1.70
CA PHE A 44 19.26 19.55 -1.05
C PHE A 44 18.45 20.32 -2.08
N LYS A 45 17.26 20.73 -1.65
CA LYS A 45 16.46 21.77 -2.31
C LYS A 45 16.71 23.09 -1.60
N LEU A 46 17.18 24.07 -2.36
CA LEU A 46 17.63 25.35 -1.82
C LEU A 46 16.75 26.49 -2.31
N ASN A 47 16.47 27.42 -1.42
CA ASN A 47 15.97 28.75 -1.71
C ASN A 47 17.13 29.73 -1.51
N ILE A 48 17.57 30.37 -2.58
CA ILE A 48 18.65 31.35 -2.57
C ILE A 48 18.02 32.73 -2.78
N THR A 49 18.18 33.63 -1.81
CA THR A 49 17.59 34.96 -1.86
C THR A 49 18.64 36.05 -1.63
N GLN A 50 18.49 37.15 -2.35
CA GLN A 50 19.28 38.35 -2.12
C GLN A 50 18.44 39.60 -2.39
N ASN A 51 18.43 40.52 -1.43
CA ASN A 51 17.71 41.77 -1.57
C ASN A 51 18.27 42.59 -2.76
N GLY A 52 17.38 43.09 -3.61
CA GLY A 52 17.75 43.83 -4.83
C GLY A 52 18.21 42.97 -6.01
N VAL A 53 18.35 41.65 -5.86
CA VAL A 53 18.70 40.71 -6.96
C VAL A 53 17.54 39.77 -7.26
N GLY A 54 16.95 39.16 -6.23
CA GLY A 54 15.80 38.26 -6.37
C GLY A 54 15.99 36.93 -5.65
N THR A 55 15.27 35.92 -6.15
CA THR A 55 15.17 34.58 -5.55
C THR A 55 15.33 33.50 -6.62
N GLU A 56 16.09 32.46 -6.30
CA GLU A 56 16.13 31.19 -7.03
C GLU A 56 15.68 30.03 -6.14
N ILE A 57 14.90 29.11 -6.70
CA ILE A 57 14.65 27.79 -6.13
C ILE A 57 15.41 26.76 -6.96
N ARG A 58 16.27 25.99 -6.31
CA ARG A 58 17.12 24.95 -6.93
C ARG A 58 16.85 23.61 -6.28
N LYS A 59 16.95 22.53 -7.06
CA LYS A 59 16.96 21.15 -6.58
C LYS A 59 18.28 20.46 -6.92
N ASP A 60 18.55 19.31 -6.29
CA ASP A 60 19.78 18.54 -6.50
C ASP A 60 21.07 19.32 -6.18
N CYS A 61 21.01 20.25 -5.23
CA CYS A 61 22.19 20.97 -4.74
C CYS A 61 22.97 20.07 -3.79
N THR A 62 24.11 19.55 -4.22
CA THR A 62 24.94 18.64 -3.42
C THR A 62 25.79 19.43 -2.44
N TYR A 63 25.74 19.09 -1.16
CA TYR A 63 26.69 19.64 -0.18
C TYR A 63 28.05 18.96 -0.31
N THR A 64 29.12 19.75 -0.27
CA THR A 64 30.51 19.27 -0.18
C THR A 64 31.14 19.87 1.06
N HIS A 65 31.44 19.03 2.05
CA HIS A 65 31.93 19.47 3.35
C HIS A 65 33.33 20.09 3.27
N SER A 66 34.23 19.50 2.48
CA SER A 66 35.63 19.95 2.35
C SER A 66 35.75 21.38 1.80
N SER A 67 34.80 21.80 0.96
CA SER A 67 34.71 23.16 0.44
C SER A 67 33.63 24.00 1.15
N THR A 68 32.90 23.40 2.10
CA THR A 68 31.76 24.01 2.80
C THR A 68 30.81 24.69 1.82
N SER A 69 30.43 23.98 0.76
CA SER A 69 29.66 24.57 -0.34
C SER A 69 28.52 23.69 -0.81
N PHE A 70 27.49 24.31 -1.40
CA PHE A 70 26.50 23.61 -2.20
C PHE A 70 26.81 23.76 -3.69
N SER A 71 26.62 22.70 -4.47
CA SER A 71 26.50 22.84 -5.92
C SER A 71 25.27 23.67 -6.29
N ARG A 72 25.27 24.28 -7.48
CA ARG A 72 24.18 25.15 -7.91
C ARG A 72 22.88 24.39 -8.21
N GLY A 73 22.98 23.09 -8.51
CA GLY A 73 21.84 22.23 -8.82
C GLY A 73 21.03 22.67 -10.04
N THR A 74 19.86 22.06 -10.19
CA THR A 74 18.92 22.30 -11.29
C THR A 74 17.95 23.42 -10.93
N MET A 75 17.73 24.37 -11.86
CA MET A 75 16.74 25.45 -11.68
C MET A 75 15.32 24.88 -11.61
N VAL A 76 14.57 25.25 -10.57
CA VAL A 76 13.14 24.98 -10.46
C VAL A 76 12.33 26.23 -10.82
N ARG A 77 12.72 27.39 -10.28
CA ARG A 77 12.05 28.69 -10.50
C ARG A 77 13.01 29.83 -10.16
N SER A 78 12.86 30.97 -10.81
CA SER A 78 13.63 32.18 -10.51
C SER A 78 12.77 33.44 -10.68
N THR A 79 13.07 34.48 -9.93
CA THR A 79 12.48 35.82 -10.17
C THR A 79 13.17 36.57 -11.31
N GLY A 80 14.20 35.98 -11.91
CA GLY A 80 14.82 36.51 -13.12
C GLY A 80 13.87 36.46 -14.32
N THR A 81 14.10 37.32 -15.30
CA THR A 81 13.33 37.32 -16.55
C THR A 81 13.35 35.94 -17.19
N ALA A 82 12.18 35.39 -17.51
CA ALA A 82 12.00 34.04 -18.05
C ALA A 82 12.65 32.93 -17.18
N ASP A 83 12.55 33.05 -15.85
CA ASP A 83 13.15 32.11 -14.89
C ASP A 83 14.68 31.95 -15.04
N ALA A 84 15.37 32.96 -15.61
CA ALA A 84 16.81 32.94 -15.80
C ALA A 84 17.59 32.91 -14.47
N ALA A 85 18.79 32.33 -14.53
CA ALA A 85 19.75 32.36 -13.44
C ALA A 85 20.13 33.80 -13.02
N LEU A 86 20.11 34.05 -11.72
CA LEU A 86 20.49 35.31 -11.08
C LEU A 86 21.97 35.32 -10.71
N ASN A 87 22.58 36.49 -10.79
CA ASN A 87 23.97 36.71 -10.40
C ASN A 87 24.04 37.14 -8.93
N PHE A 88 24.15 36.15 -8.03
CA PHE A 88 24.22 36.40 -6.59
C PHE A 88 25.63 36.85 -6.15
N THR A 89 25.67 37.60 -5.05
CA THR A 89 26.90 38.01 -4.37
C THR A 89 26.95 37.42 -2.96
N SER A 90 27.99 37.74 -2.19
CA SER A 90 28.12 37.35 -0.77
C SER A 90 27.00 37.87 0.14
N ALA A 91 26.11 38.74 -0.36
CA ALA A 91 24.92 39.17 0.35
C ALA A 91 23.75 38.16 0.27
N ALA A 92 23.88 37.10 -0.55
CA ALA A 92 22.83 36.11 -0.70
C ALA A 92 22.75 35.15 0.50
N ILE A 93 21.53 34.73 0.81
CA ILE A 93 21.20 33.74 1.82
C ILE A 93 20.75 32.46 1.13
N VAL A 94 21.35 31.35 1.50
CA VAL A 94 20.94 30.01 1.11
C VAL A 94 20.16 29.39 2.26
N ARG A 95 18.98 28.86 1.98
CA ARG A 95 18.14 28.13 2.94
C ARG A 95 17.70 26.81 2.35
N VAL A 96 17.76 25.73 3.14
CA VAL A 96 17.09 24.48 2.79
C VAL A 96 15.58 24.69 2.94
N VAL A 97 14.84 24.48 1.86
CA VAL A 97 13.38 24.62 1.88
C VAL A 97 12.72 23.28 1.55
N PRO A 98 11.73 22.85 2.34
CA PRO A 98 10.76 21.91 1.85
C PRO A 98 9.88 22.63 0.81
N SER A 99 9.60 21.99 -0.30
CA SER A 99 8.74 22.54 -1.34
C SER A 99 7.30 22.07 -1.20
N ALA A 100 6.38 22.80 -1.81
CA ALA A 100 4.99 22.35 -1.92
C ALA A 100 4.88 20.96 -2.56
N GLU A 101 5.83 20.55 -3.41
CA GLU A 101 5.92 19.18 -3.95
C GLU A 101 6.28 18.13 -2.87
N ASP A 102 7.15 18.48 -1.92
CA ASP A 102 7.47 17.63 -0.76
C ASP A 102 6.31 17.57 0.25
N TYR A 103 5.40 18.54 0.18
CA TYR A 103 4.13 18.56 0.92
C TYR A 103 2.93 18.09 0.08
N ARG A 104 3.11 17.85 -1.23
CA ARG A 104 2.11 17.22 -2.08
C ARG A 104 2.19 15.72 -1.81
N SER A 105 1.69 15.32 -0.64
CA SER A 105 0.83 14.14 -0.62
C SER A 105 -0.49 14.56 -1.27
N ALA A 106 -0.45 14.86 -2.57
CA ALA A 106 -1.64 15.12 -3.38
C ALA A 106 -2.39 13.81 -3.65
N ASP A 107 -1.91 12.68 -3.13
CA ASP A 107 -2.67 11.46 -3.13
C ASP A 107 -3.74 11.54 -2.02
N PRO A 108 -5.04 11.50 -2.34
CA PRO A 108 -6.07 11.14 -1.36
C PRO A 108 -5.84 9.73 -0.76
N GLY A 109 -4.93 8.95 -1.34
CA GLY A 109 -4.73 7.53 -1.14
C GLY A 109 -3.64 7.06 -0.17
N GLY A 110 -2.95 7.94 0.56
CA GLY A 110 -1.97 7.57 1.58
C GLY A 110 -0.54 7.50 1.09
N GLN A 111 0.34 6.92 1.90
CA GLN A 111 1.72 6.67 1.49
C GLN A 111 1.76 5.46 0.54
N LEU A 112 2.68 5.45 -0.42
CA LEU A 112 2.82 4.36 -1.37
C LEU A 112 3.74 3.25 -0.83
N VAL A 113 3.38 1.99 -1.08
CA VAL A 113 4.24 0.84 -0.80
C VAL A 113 4.43 -0.01 -2.05
N VAL A 114 5.68 -0.42 -2.28
CA VAL A 114 6.03 -1.46 -3.25
C VAL A 114 6.30 -2.78 -2.53
N ALA A 115 5.75 -3.87 -3.05
CA ALA A 115 6.02 -5.23 -2.58
C ALA A 115 7.16 -5.84 -3.39
N ILE A 116 8.22 -6.28 -2.70
CA ILE A 116 9.33 -7.02 -3.30
C ILE A 116 9.55 -8.31 -2.50
N GLY A 117 9.76 -9.41 -3.22
CA GLY A 117 9.82 -10.70 -2.57
C GLY A 117 9.49 -11.90 -3.43
N ASP A 118 9.04 -12.94 -2.73
CA ASP A 118 8.65 -14.23 -3.27
C ASP A 118 7.11 -14.38 -3.40
N SER A 119 6.65 -15.61 -3.62
CA SER A 119 5.24 -15.96 -3.85
C SER A 119 4.34 -15.55 -2.69
N LEU A 120 4.83 -15.40 -1.46
CA LEU A 120 3.98 -14.98 -0.34
C LEU A 120 3.41 -13.57 -0.56
N GLN A 121 4.15 -12.68 -1.26
CA GLN A 121 3.64 -11.39 -1.72
C GLN A 121 3.12 -11.44 -3.15
N GLY A 122 3.82 -12.14 -4.06
CA GLY A 122 3.49 -12.16 -5.49
C GLY A 122 2.10 -12.72 -5.77
N ASP A 123 1.67 -13.71 -4.98
CA ASP A 123 0.33 -14.27 -5.05
C ASP A 123 -0.76 -13.29 -4.58
N GLY A 124 -0.40 -12.14 -4.00
CA GLY A 124 -1.34 -11.11 -3.59
C GLY A 124 -2.04 -10.40 -4.75
N VAL A 125 -1.57 -10.59 -5.98
CA VAL A 125 -2.09 -9.90 -7.16
C VAL A 125 -2.33 -10.91 -8.27
N THR A 126 -3.45 -10.75 -8.98
CA THR A 126 -3.73 -11.53 -10.19
C THR A 126 -4.11 -10.61 -11.35
N THR A 127 -3.64 -11.00 -12.52
CA THR A 127 -3.93 -10.34 -13.80
C THR A 127 -4.51 -11.41 -14.72
N GLY A 128 -5.64 -11.13 -15.38
CA GLY A 128 -6.30 -12.09 -16.25
C GLY A 128 -7.13 -11.41 -17.33
N SER A 129 -7.70 -12.20 -18.24
CA SER A 129 -8.45 -11.72 -19.41
C SER A 129 -9.67 -10.86 -19.09
N LEU A 130 -10.13 -10.89 -17.84
CA LEU A 130 -11.30 -10.13 -17.40
C LEU A 130 -10.95 -9.01 -16.43
N GLY A 131 -9.72 -8.90 -15.90
CA GLY A 131 -9.43 -7.87 -14.91
C GLY A 131 -8.16 -8.00 -14.08
N PHE A 132 -8.01 -7.04 -13.17
CA PHE A 132 -6.93 -6.92 -12.20
C PHE A 132 -7.49 -7.05 -10.79
N SER A 133 -6.89 -7.87 -9.93
CA SER A 133 -7.38 -8.02 -8.56
C SER A 133 -6.29 -8.12 -7.52
N THR A 134 -6.54 -7.55 -6.35
CA THR A 134 -5.81 -7.87 -5.13
C THR A 134 -6.52 -9.01 -4.40
N LEU A 135 -5.76 -10.00 -3.96
CA LEU A 135 -6.27 -11.21 -3.33
C LEU A 135 -6.17 -11.12 -1.80
N ALA A 136 -7.11 -11.77 -1.11
CA ALA A 136 -7.10 -11.88 0.35
C ALA A 136 -5.96 -12.78 0.88
N LYS A 137 -5.23 -13.48 0.00
CA LYS A 137 -4.06 -14.30 0.34
C LYS A 137 -2.75 -13.53 0.43
N SER A 138 -2.79 -12.22 0.63
CA SER A 138 -1.60 -11.40 0.90
C SER A 138 -1.75 -10.64 2.19
N GLY A 139 -0.78 -10.83 3.09
CA GLY A 139 -0.69 -10.07 4.33
C GLY A 139 -0.55 -8.57 4.08
N LEU A 140 0.12 -8.17 2.99
CA LEU A 140 0.25 -6.76 2.64
C LEU A 140 -1.10 -6.15 2.22
N ASN A 141 -1.90 -6.85 1.42
CA ASN A 141 -3.23 -6.36 1.01
C ASN A 141 -4.15 -6.15 2.23
N TRP A 142 -4.16 -7.13 3.15
CA TRP A 142 -4.86 -6.98 4.44
C TRP A 142 -4.29 -5.83 5.26
N GLY A 143 -2.97 -5.70 5.32
CA GLY A 143 -2.27 -4.61 6.00
C GLY A 143 -2.72 -3.24 5.51
N CYS A 144 -2.71 -3.00 4.20
CA CYS A 144 -3.21 -1.77 3.58
C CYS A 144 -4.69 -1.52 3.92
N ALA A 145 -5.53 -2.56 3.86
CA ALA A 145 -6.95 -2.44 4.18
C ALA A 145 -7.20 -2.09 5.66
N LEU A 146 -6.52 -2.75 6.58
CA LEU A 146 -6.61 -2.54 8.04
C LEU A 146 -5.98 -1.21 8.50
N LEU A 147 -5.05 -0.67 7.71
CA LEU A 147 -4.55 0.70 7.84
C LEU A 147 -5.49 1.73 7.21
N LYS A 148 -6.67 1.31 6.73
CA LYS A 148 -7.65 2.15 6.05
C LYS A 148 -7.05 2.90 4.86
N GLN A 149 -6.16 2.23 4.12
CA GLN A 149 -5.40 2.78 3.00
C GLN A 149 -4.49 3.96 3.38
N ALA A 150 -4.10 4.12 4.66
CA ALA A 150 -3.01 5.03 5.03
C ALA A 150 -1.67 4.65 4.37
N LEU A 151 -1.56 3.37 4.02
CA LEU A 151 -0.57 2.82 3.11
C LEU A 151 -1.33 2.15 1.96
N TRP A 152 -0.89 2.38 0.72
CA TRP A 152 -1.51 1.83 -0.47
C TRP A 152 -0.46 1.20 -1.40
N MET A 153 -0.78 0.03 -1.94
CA MET A 153 -0.02 -0.63 -3.00
C MET A 153 -0.78 -0.47 -4.32
N PRO A 154 -0.43 0.52 -5.16
CA PRO A 154 -1.10 0.73 -6.44
C PRO A 154 -0.85 -0.43 -7.39
N VAL A 155 -1.93 -0.99 -7.89
CA VAL A 155 -1.89 -1.89 -9.03
C VAL A 155 -3.03 -1.54 -9.96
N GLY A 156 -2.87 -1.68 -11.27
CA GLY A 156 -3.91 -1.31 -12.21
C GLY A 156 -3.51 -1.36 -13.66
N VAL A 157 -4.50 -1.32 -14.54
CA VAL A 157 -4.34 -1.45 -16.00
C VAL A 157 -5.34 -0.60 -16.76
N THR A 158 -5.04 -0.33 -18.02
CA THR A 158 -6.00 0.18 -19.00
C THR A 158 -6.94 -0.92 -19.50
N SER A 159 -8.12 -0.55 -19.99
CA SER A 159 -9.13 -1.48 -20.53
C SER A 159 -8.65 -2.32 -21.72
N SER A 160 -7.59 -1.88 -22.38
CA SER A 160 -6.93 -2.57 -23.50
C SER A 160 -5.82 -3.55 -23.06
N TYR A 161 -5.72 -3.88 -21.77
CA TYR A 161 -4.61 -4.71 -21.28
C TYR A 161 -4.56 -6.09 -21.96
N SER A 162 -3.43 -6.31 -22.63
CA SER A 162 -2.87 -7.63 -22.89
C SER A 162 -1.64 -7.82 -22.00
N SER A 163 -1.35 -9.06 -21.62
CA SER A 163 -0.12 -9.39 -20.87
C SER A 163 1.12 -8.73 -21.50
N GLY A 164 1.89 -7.99 -20.68
CA GLY A 164 3.10 -7.27 -21.12
C GLY A 164 2.88 -5.86 -21.68
N ALA A 165 1.67 -5.29 -21.58
CA ALA A 165 1.42 -3.92 -22.02
C ALA A 165 2.18 -2.89 -21.15
N PRO A 166 2.69 -1.79 -21.75
CA PRO A 166 3.40 -0.71 -21.04
C PRO A 166 2.49 0.10 -20.10
N ASP A 167 1.17 -0.06 -20.22
CA ASP A 167 0.19 0.72 -19.45
C ASP A 167 -0.20 0.05 -18.12
N LEU A 168 0.73 -0.67 -17.50
CA LEU A 168 0.56 -1.36 -16.23
C LEU A 168 1.14 -0.52 -15.09
N VAL A 169 0.31 -0.16 -14.11
CA VAL A 169 0.79 0.25 -12.79
C VAL A 169 0.91 -1.02 -11.97
N ASN A 170 2.12 -1.38 -11.55
CA ASN A 170 2.33 -2.56 -10.71
C ASN A 170 3.36 -2.29 -9.61
N TYR A 171 2.85 -2.00 -8.41
CA TYR A 171 3.67 -1.92 -7.20
C TYR A 171 3.84 -3.28 -6.51
N CYS A 172 3.36 -4.38 -7.10
CA CYS A 172 3.68 -5.74 -6.65
C CYS A 172 4.72 -6.36 -7.60
N LEU A 173 6.00 -6.19 -7.27
CA LEU A 173 7.13 -6.73 -8.03
C LEU A 173 7.53 -8.14 -7.57
N ALA A 174 6.97 -8.59 -6.44
CA ALA A 174 7.16 -9.93 -5.94
C ALA A 174 6.64 -10.98 -6.95
N ALA A 175 7.33 -12.11 -7.05
CA ALA A 175 7.00 -13.19 -7.97
C ALA A 175 7.18 -14.55 -7.30
N SER A 176 6.70 -15.62 -7.90
CA SER A 176 6.90 -16.98 -7.38
C SER A 176 8.26 -17.55 -7.77
N GLY A 177 9.01 -18.07 -6.80
CA GLY A 177 10.33 -18.67 -7.01
C GLY A 177 11.58 -17.84 -6.63
N PRO A 178 11.59 -16.49 -6.71
CA PRO A 178 12.73 -15.67 -6.32
C PRO A 178 13.30 -16.00 -4.93
N THR A 179 14.61 -16.10 -4.91
CA THR A 179 15.46 -16.02 -3.72
C THR A 179 15.80 -14.56 -3.44
N ALA A 180 16.41 -14.26 -2.30
CA ALA A 180 16.92 -12.91 -2.03
C ALA A 180 17.99 -12.46 -3.05
N GLN A 181 18.66 -13.41 -3.74
CA GLN A 181 19.57 -13.08 -4.84
C GLN A 181 18.80 -12.58 -6.07
N ASP A 182 17.76 -13.30 -6.46
CA ASP A 182 16.92 -12.93 -7.62
C ASP A 182 16.19 -11.61 -7.36
N VAL A 183 15.76 -11.34 -6.11
CA VAL A 183 15.20 -10.03 -5.74
C VAL A 183 16.20 -8.89 -5.97
N ILE A 184 17.49 -9.10 -5.66
CA ILE A 184 18.55 -8.10 -5.91
C ILE A 184 18.70 -7.83 -7.41
N GLU A 185 18.69 -8.88 -8.21
CA GLU A 185 18.96 -8.82 -9.65
C GLU A 185 17.77 -8.24 -10.43
N ASP A 186 16.54 -8.64 -10.08
CA ASP A 186 15.37 -8.40 -10.92
C ASP A 186 14.38 -7.38 -10.36
N GLN A 187 14.31 -7.20 -9.04
CA GLN A 187 13.23 -6.40 -8.42
C GLN A 187 13.69 -5.04 -7.89
N LEU A 188 14.97 -4.86 -7.51
CA LEU A 188 15.44 -3.59 -6.93
C LEU A 188 15.38 -2.42 -7.89
N GLY A 189 15.84 -2.60 -9.12
CA GLY A 189 15.81 -1.54 -10.15
C GLY A 189 14.40 -1.01 -10.40
N PRO A 190 13.42 -1.88 -10.70
CA PRO A 190 12.03 -1.48 -10.81
C PRO A 190 11.47 -0.85 -9.53
N ALA A 191 11.78 -1.38 -8.34
CA ALA A 191 11.29 -0.82 -7.08
C ALA A 191 11.78 0.62 -6.84
N GLN A 192 13.04 0.92 -7.19
CA GLN A 192 13.59 2.27 -7.10
C GLN A 192 12.92 3.23 -8.09
N ALA A 193 12.58 2.75 -9.29
CA ALA A 193 11.91 3.57 -10.30
C ALA A 193 10.51 4.03 -9.86
N LEU A 194 9.82 3.22 -9.05
CA LEU A 194 8.49 3.53 -8.52
C LEU A 194 8.48 4.61 -7.42
N LYS A 195 9.63 4.89 -6.80
CA LYS A 195 9.80 5.94 -5.76
C LYS A 195 8.76 5.87 -4.63
N ALA A 196 8.37 4.66 -4.22
CA ALA A 196 7.42 4.45 -3.14
C ALA A 196 7.97 4.95 -1.79
N ASP A 197 7.10 5.44 -0.90
CA ASP A 197 7.48 5.81 0.48
C ASP A 197 8.03 4.60 1.26
N TRP A 198 7.51 3.41 0.96
CA TRP A 198 7.81 2.17 1.68
C TRP A 198 8.12 1.02 0.74
N TRP A 199 9.03 0.16 1.15
CA TRP A 199 9.26 -1.15 0.56
C TRP A 199 8.83 -2.23 1.54
N SER A 200 7.91 -3.09 1.13
CA SER A 200 7.50 -4.27 1.87
C SER A 200 8.34 -5.47 1.41
N VAL A 201 9.32 -5.87 2.22
CA VAL A 201 10.33 -6.87 1.85
C VAL A 201 9.99 -8.23 2.46
N GLN A 202 9.53 -9.17 1.64
CA GLN A 202 9.29 -10.56 2.05
C GLN A 202 10.02 -11.54 1.14
N CYS A 203 11.22 -11.95 1.54
CA CYS A 203 11.99 -12.97 0.86
C CYS A 203 12.84 -13.78 1.85
N GLY A 204 13.48 -14.82 1.35
CA GLY A 204 14.35 -15.70 2.13
C GLY A 204 13.83 -17.12 2.29
N THR A 205 12.53 -17.38 2.07
CA THR A 205 11.98 -18.76 2.12
C THR A 205 12.66 -19.65 1.08
N ASN A 206 12.90 -19.12 -0.12
CA ASN A 206 13.54 -19.83 -1.22
C ASN A 206 15.05 -19.94 -1.05
N ASP A 207 15.72 -19.03 -0.34
CA ASP A 207 17.15 -19.18 -0.01
C ASP A 207 17.41 -20.43 0.84
N LEU A 208 16.46 -20.80 1.71
CA LEU A 208 16.58 -21.97 2.58
C LEU A 208 16.54 -23.29 1.80
N THR A 209 15.94 -23.31 0.61
CA THR A 209 15.72 -24.55 -0.15
C THR A 209 16.31 -24.57 -1.56
N LEU A 210 16.21 -23.48 -2.31
CA LEU A 210 16.77 -23.37 -3.67
C LEU A 210 18.26 -23.01 -3.64
N LEU A 211 18.69 -22.24 -2.62
CA LEU A 211 20.10 -21.93 -2.36
C LEU A 211 20.59 -22.60 -1.09
N ALA A 212 20.25 -23.89 -0.91
CA ALA A 212 20.48 -24.65 0.33
C ALA A 212 21.93 -24.61 0.85
N GLY A 213 22.93 -24.41 -0.03
CA GLY A 213 24.34 -24.23 0.33
C GLY A 213 24.69 -22.86 0.95
N SER A 214 23.80 -21.86 0.84
CA SER A 214 24.00 -20.53 1.41
C SER A 214 24.04 -20.59 2.93
N THR A 215 25.01 -19.91 3.54
CA THR A 215 25.11 -19.71 4.99
C THR A 215 24.10 -18.65 5.47
N VAL A 216 23.82 -18.63 6.79
CA VAL A 216 23.02 -17.55 7.41
C VAL A 216 23.58 -16.17 7.06
N ALA A 217 24.91 -16.01 7.10
CA ALA A 217 25.59 -14.75 6.80
C ALA A 217 25.38 -14.29 5.35
N GLN A 218 25.38 -15.21 4.38
CA GLN A 218 25.12 -14.88 2.98
C GLN A 218 23.66 -14.45 2.77
N ILE A 219 22.70 -15.15 3.37
CA ILE A 219 21.27 -14.76 3.28
C ILE A 219 21.07 -13.39 3.94
N ALA A 220 21.62 -13.18 5.13
CA ALA A 220 21.59 -11.90 5.84
C ALA A 220 22.24 -10.76 5.03
N ALA A 221 23.34 -11.02 4.34
CA ALA A 221 24.00 -10.02 3.49
C ALA A 221 23.12 -9.61 2.30
N ARG A 222 22.42 -10.56 1.67
CA ARG A 222 21.47 -10.26 0.59
C ARG A 222 20.27 -9.44 1.10
N LEU A 223 19.65 -9.87 2.19
CA LEU A 223 18.55 -9.14 2.83
C LEU A 223 18.97 -7.72 3.23
N ARG A 224 20.18 -7.56 3.79
CA ARG A 224 20.76 -6.25 4.08
C ARG A 224 20.89 -5.39 2.83
N THR A 225 21.42 -5.96 1.74
CA THR A 225 21.57 -5.25 0.46
C THR A 225 20.23 -4.71 -0.05
N ILE A 226 19.17 -5.53 0.02
CA ILE A 226 17.82 -5.12 -0.34
C ILE A 226 17.36 -3.93 0.51
N CYS A 227 17.47 -4.04 1.84
CA CYS A 227 17.07 -2.99 2.77
C CYS A 227 17.86 -1.69 2.57
N GLU A 228 19.18 -1.77 2.47
CA GLU A 228 20.06 -0.61 2.29
C GLU A 228 19.81 0.08 0.95
N THR A 229 19.49 -0.69 -0.10
CA THR A 229 19.11 -0.12 -1.40
C THR A 229 17.83 0.71 -1.29
N GLY A 230 16.78 0.19 -0.64
CA GLY A 230 15.53 0.94 -0.45
C GLY A 230 15.68 2.17 0.45
N LEU A 231 16.47 2.06 1.52
CA LEU A 231 16.81 3.21 2.37
C LEU A 231 17.58 4.28 1.59
N SER A 232 18.52 3.87 0.72
CA SER A 232 19.29 4.79 -0.11
C SER A 232 18.45 5.49 -1.19
N SER A 233 17.34 4.88 -1.64
CA SER A 233 16.38 5.51 -2.55
C SER A 233 15.39 6.43 -1.84
N GLY A 234 15.50 6.59 -0.51
CA GLY A 234 14.64 7.45 0.30
C GLY A 234 13.38 6.76 0.84
N SER A 235 13.21 5.46 0.58
CA SER A 235 12.10 4.68 1.12
C SER A 235 12.39 4.21 2.54
N LYS A 236 11.35 3.91 3.31
CA LYS A 236 11.45 3.12 4.55
C LYS A 236 11.18 1.65 4.25
N ILE A 237 11.57 0.76 5.15
CA ILE A 237 11.46 -0.69 4.94
C ILE A 237 10.48 -1.30 5.94
N ALA A 238 9.53 -2.09 5.45
CA ALA A 238 8.77 -3.05 6.24
C ALA A 238 9.36 -4.44 5.98
N LEU A 239 10.20 -4.93 6.90
CA LEU A 239 10.96 -6.16 6.73
C LEU A 239 10.26 -7.33 7.42
N TRP A 240 9.85 -8.33 6.64
CA TRP A 240 9.10 -9.47 7.11
C TRP A 240 10.00 -10.60 7.58
N THR A 241 9.66 -11.27 8.69
CA THR A 241 10.28 -12.57 9.01
C THR A 241 9.82 -13.64 8.03
N ILE A 242 10.67 -14.63 7.79
CA ILE A 242 10.34 -15.80 6.98
C ILE A 242 9.32 -16.62 7.76
N VAL A 243 8.13 -16.81 7.18
CA VAL A 243 7.01 -17.58 7.77
C VAL A 243 7.36 -19.05 8.02
N PRO A 244 6.56 -19.79 8.81
CA PRO A 244 6.77 -21.23 9.04
C PRO A 244 6.79 -22.04 7.74
N ARG A 245 7.24 -23.30 7.82
CA ARG A 245 7.17 -24.24 6.70
C ARG A 245 6.97 -25.65 7.22
N ASN A 246 6.03 -26.39 6.62
CA ASN A 246 5.69 -27.73 7.05
C ASN A 246 6.72 -28.78 6.61
N GLY A 247 6.80 -29.89 7.35
CA GLY A 247 7.72 -31.01 7.20
C GLY A 247 7.67 -31.59 5.81
N ALA A 248 6.46 -31.80 5.27
CA ALA A 248 6.27 -32.30 3.91
C ALA A 248 6.96 -31.42 2.85
N GLN A 249 6.98 -30.10 3.04
CA GLN A 249 7.61 -29.16 2.12
C GLN A 249 9.14 -29.17 2.21
N TRP A 250 9.68 -29.47 3.40
CA TRP A 250 11.11 -29.74 3.55
C TRP A 250 11.52 -31.04 2.89
N THR A 251 10.73 -32.11 3.08
CA THR A 251 10.97 -33.43 2.48
C THR A 251 10.88 -33.39 0.95
N ALA A 252 9.92 -32.64 0.40
CA ALA A 252 9.79 -32.47 -1.05
C ALA A 252 11.05 -31.88 -1.71
N LEU A 253 11.87 -31.16 -0.93
CA LEU A 253 13.10 -30.50 -1.39
C LEU A 253 14.37 -31.18 -0.86
N GLU A 254 14.25 -32.40 -0.33
CA GLU A 254 15.36 -33.13 0.29
C GLU A 254 16.51 -33.39 -0.70
N SER A 255 16.21 -33.77 -1.94
CA SER A 255 17.22 -34.01 -2.97
C SER A 255 18.04 -32.74 -3.26
N THR A 256 17.39 -31.59 -3.38
CA THR A 256 18.04 -30.29 -3.56
C THR A 256 18.89 -29.92 -2.34
N ILE A 257 18.36 -30.11 -1.13
CA ILE A 257 19.04 -29.77 0.12
C ILE A 257 20.28 -30.64 0.34
N THR A 258 20.16 -31.95 0.10
CA THR A 258 21.25 -32.93 0.30
C THR A 258 22.30 -32.84 -0.81
N GLY A 259 21.88 -32.61 -2.07
CA GLY A 259 22.78 -32.33 -3.19
C GLY A 259 23.66 -31.09 -2.97
N ALA A 260 23.15 -30.09 -2.23
CA ALA A 260 23.91 -28.92 -1.80
C ALA A 260 24.79 -29.14 -0.55
N GLY A 261 24.91 -30.39 -0.05
CA GLY A 261 25.74 -30.73 1.12
C GLY A 261 25.14 -30.33 2.47
N SER A 262 23.82 -30.11 2.55
CA SER A 262 23.12 -29.74 3.78
C SER A 262 22.11 -30.81 4.23
N THR A 263 21.37 -30.55 5.30
CA THR A 263 20.29 -31.43 5.79
C THR A 263 19.04 -30.61 6.13
N ILE A 264 17.86 -31.25 6.14
CA ILE A 264 16.60 -30.60 6.53
C ILE A 264 16.72 -29.98 7.93
N ALA A 265 17.28 -30.72 8.90
CA ALA A 265 17.49 -30.21 10.26
C ALA A 265 18.36 -28.94 10.29
N LYS A 266 19.43 -28.89 9.47
CA LYS A 266 20.26 -27.69 9.33
C LYS A 266 19.50 -26.53 8.68
N GLN A 267 18.63 -26.78 7.70
CA GLN A 267 17.82 -25.71 7.10
C GLN A 267 16.78 -25.15 8.08
N LYS A 268 16.14 -25.99 8.90
CA LYS A 268 15.23 -25.53 9.96
C LYS A 268 15.93 -24.65 11.00
N LEU A 269 17.14 -25.02 11.43
CA LEU A 269 17.95 -24.17 12.31
C LEU A 269 18.39 -22.87 11.62
N LYS A 270 18.76 -22.94 10.33
CA LYS A 270 19.13 -21.78 9.51
C LYS A 270 17.97 -20.80 9.39
N HIS A 271 16.75 -21.29 9.16
CA HIS A 271 15.52 -20.49 9.14
C HIS A 271 15.38 -19.65 10.42
N MET A 272 15.55 -20.28 11.59
CA MET A 272 15.46 -19.57 12.87
C MET A 272 16.58 -18.55 13.06
N ALA A 273 17.81 -18.90 12.64
CA ALA A 273 18.93 -17.98 12.69
C ALA A 273 18.72 -16.75 11.79
N VAL A 274 18.16 -16.92 10.58
CA VAL A 274 17.83 -15.80 9.68
C VAL A 274 16.70 -14.94 10.27
N ASN A 275 15.65 -15.53 10.82
CA ASN A 275 14.59 -14.76 11.49
C ASN A 275 15.11 -13.96 12.69
N ASN A 276 16.01 -14.53 13.49
CA ASN A 276 16.65 -13.81 14.59
C ASN A 276 17.53 -12.66 14.09
N TRP A 277 18.22 -12.85 12.96
CA TRP A 277 18.94 -11.77 12.30
C TRP A 277 18.00 -10.66 11.82
N ILE A 278 16.88 -11.00 11.18
CA ILE A 278 15.86 -10.04 10.71
C ILE A 278 15.36 -9.18 11.89
N ARG A 279 14.96 -9.83 12.99
CA ARG A 279 14.50 -9.14 14.21
C ARG A 279 15.53 -8.15 14.74
N ARG A 280 16.77 -8.60 14.87
CA ARG A 280 17.88 -7.76 15.34
C ARG A 280 18.16 -6.61 14.38
N TYR A 281 18.25 -6.88 13.08
CA TYR A 281 18.56 -5.88 12.07
C TYR A 281 17.52 -4.76 12.04
N ALA A 282 16.23 -5.10 12.11
CA ALA A 282 15.16 -4.12 12.18
C ALA A 282 15.21 -3.26 13.47
N GLN A 283 15.63 -3.84 14.61
CA GLN A 283 15.83 -3.09 15.85
C GLN A 283 17.03 -2.14 15.78
N GLU A 284 18.12 -2.54 15.10
CA GLU A 284 19.38 -1.79 15.05
C GLU A 284 19.44 -0.77 13.91
N THR A 285 18.54 -0.84 12.92
CA THR A 285 18.63 -0.05 11.68
C THR A 285 17.48 0.98 11.59
N PRO A 286 17.77 2.29 11.73
CA PRO A 286 16.77 3.33 11.52
C PRO A 286 16.12 3.26 10.13
N GLY A 287 14.80 3.42 10.09
CA GLY A 287 14.03 3.34 8.85
C GLY A 287 13.57 1.93 8.47
N VAL A 288 13.94 0.90 9.24
CA VAL A 288 13.44 -0.48 9.09
C VAL A 288 12.44 -0.79 10.19
N VAL A 289 11.25 -1.25 9.81
CA VAL A 289 10.17 -1.70 10.69
C VAL A 289 10.08 -3.22 10.59
N LEU A 290 10.13 -3.89 11.73
CA LEU A 290 9.95 -5.34 11.81
C LEU A 290 8.48 -5.71 11.61
N ILE A 291 8.22 -6.62 10.68
CA ILE A 291 6.95 -7.32 10.54
C ILE A 291 7.21 -8.80 10.87
N ASP A 292 6.72 -9.29 12.00
CA ASP A 292 7.04 -10.65 12.48
C ASP A 292 5.82 -11.58 12.50
N PRO A 293 5.26 -11.96 11.34
CA PRO A 293 4.11 -12.87 11.32
C PRO A 293 4.49 -14.28 11.77
N TYR A 294 5.78 -14.67 11.77
CA TYR A 294 6.20 -16.01 12.19
C TYR A 294 5.68 -16.37 13.60
N HIS A 295 5.75 -15.41 14.53
CA HIS A 295 5.30 -15.61 15.91
C HIS A 295 3.82 -16.00 16.01
N GLU A 296 2.97 -15.42 15.16
CA GLU A 296 1.52 -15.65 15.16
C GLU A 296 1.09 -16.86 14.32
N LEU A 297 1.96 -17.30 13.41
CA LEU A 297 1.63 -18.33 12.41
C LEU A 297 2.24 -19.70 12.72
N VAL A 298 3.24 -19.76 13.61
CA VAL A 298 3.88 -21.01 14.02
C VAL A 298 3.02 -21.76 15.04
N ASP A 299 2.96 -23.08 14.95
CA ASP A 299 2.42 -23.91 16.03
C ASP A 299 3.45 -24.00 17.17
N PRO A 300 3.19 -23.41 18.36
CA PRO A 300 4.13 -23.43 19.47
C PRO A 300 4.35 -24.85 20.05
N ALA A 301 3.43 -25.79 19.80
CA ALA A 301 3.61 -27.19 20.19
C ALA A 301 4.51 -27.96 19.22
N SER A 302 4.79 -27.41 18.03
CA SER A 302 5.59 -28.05 17.02
C SER A 302 7.09 -27.96 17.33
N ALA A 303 7.70 -29.11 17.63
CA ALA A 303 9.16 -29.23 17.73
C ALA A 303 9.91 -28.90 16.43
N ALA A 304 9.17 -28.83 15.32
CA ALA A 304 9.68 -28.66 13.97
C ALA A 304 9.47 -27.25 13.38
N GLY A 305 8.83 -26.34 14.13
CA GLY A 305 8.52 -24.98 13.66
C GLY A 305 7.49 -24.94 12.54
N GLU A 306 6.51 -25.83 12.61
CA GLU A 306 5.48 -26.02 11.58
C GLU A 306 4.40 -24.93 11.67
N TRP A 307 3.61 -24.78 10.61
CA TRP A 307 2.47 -23.87 10.63
C TRP A 307 1.42 -24.29 11.66
N LEU A 308 0.72 -23.31 12.21
CA LEU A 308 -0.60 -23.57 12.78
C LEU A 308 -1.53 -24.06 11.66
N ALA A 309 -2.12 -25.24 11.84
CA ALA A 309 -2.74 -26.01 10.77
C ALA A 309 -3.78 -25.25 9.91
N ALA A 310 -4.50 -24.30 10.51
CA ALA A 310 -5.55 -23.54 9.83
C ALA A 310 -5.04 -22.36 8.97
N TYR A 311 -3.75 -22.05 8.99
CA TYR A 311 -3.20 -20.80 8.43
C TYR A 311 -2.34 -20.98 7.18
N THR A 312 -2.22 -22.20 6.66
CA THR A 312 -1.45 -22.50 5.45
C THR A 312 -2.31 -23.17 4.38
N ALA A 313 -2.03 -22.89 3.11
CA ALA A 313 -2.70 -23.51 1.97
C ALA A 313 -2.04 -24.84 1.57
N ASP A 314 -0.71 -24.90 1.61
CA ASP A 314 0.09 -26.02 1.12
C ASP A 314 1.26 -26.39 2.05
N GLY A 315 1.41 -25.73 3.18
CA GLY A 315 2.53 -25.88 4.10
C GLY A 315 3.72 -24.95 3.82
N THR A 316 3.67 -24.13 2.77
CA THR A 316 4.67 -23.10 2.46
C THR A 316 4.04 -21.71 2.44
N HIS A 317 2.87 -21.59 1.80
CA HIS A 317 2.13 -20.35 1.65
C HIS A 317 1.05 -20.24 2.72
N TRP A 318 0.81 -19.02 3.22
CA TRP A 318 -0.40 -18.78 4.01
C TRP A 318 -1.65 -18.95 3.13
N ASN A 319 -2.76 -19.34 3.74
CA ASN A 319 -4.08 -19.18 3.13
C ASN A 319 -4.66 -17.79 3.51
N GLY A 320 -5.90 -17.49 3.11
CA GLY A 320 -6.58 -16.25 3.50
C GLY A 320 -6.65 -16.00 5.02
N ALA A 321 -6.75 -17.05 5.84
CA ALA A 321 -6.72 -16.89 7.31
C ALA A 321 -5.33 -16.49 7.82
N GLY A 322 -4.27 -17.16 7.35
CA GLY A 322 -2.89 -16.81 7.69
C GLY A 322 -2.50 -15.43 7.17
N ALA A 323 -2.94 -15.07 5.96
CA ALA A 323 -2.74 -13.75 5.38
C ALA A 323 -3.44 -12.64 6.16
N PHE A 324 -4.67 -12.88 6.65
CA PHE A 324 -5.36 -11.93 7.53
C PHE A 324 -4.57 -11.66 8.82
N VAL A 325 -4.10 -12.71 9.49
CA VAL A 325 -3.26 -12.58 10.71
C VAL A 325 -1.96 -11.84 10.40
N ALA A 326 -1.28 -12.19 9.31
CA ALA A 326 -0.07 -11.51 8.84
C ALA A 326 -0.34 -10.01 8.56
N GLY A 327 -1.49 -9.68 7.99
CA GLY A 327 -1.94 -8.31 7.76
C GLY A 327 -2.25 -7.54 9.05
N GLN A 328 -2.78 -8.20 10.07
CA GLN A 328 -2.96 -7.59 11.40
C GLN A 328 -1.61 -7.26 12.05
N VAL A 329 -0.63 -8.17 11.96
CA VAL A 329 0.75 -7.91 12.42
C VAL A 329 1.34 -6.72 11.68
N PHE A 330 1.22 -6.69 10.35
CA PHE A 330 1.69 -5.57 9.54
C PHE A 330 1.02 -4.25 9.92
N ALA A 331 -0.31 -4.20 9.96
CA ALA A 331 -1.05 -2.97 10.27
C ALA A 331 -0.72 -2.46 11.67
N THR A 332 -0.53 -3.35 12.64
CA THR A 332 -0.13 -2.99 14.01
C THR A 332 1.26 -2.38 14.04
N ALA A 333 2.24 -3.02 13.39
CA ALA A 333 3.62 -2.54 13.33
C ALA A 333 3.76 -1.20 12.57
N MET A 334 2.98 -1.01 11.51
CA MET A 334 3.10 0.14 10.61
C MET A 334 2.31 1.37 11.07
N ARG A 335 1.24 1.19 11.84
CA ARG A 335 0.34 2.28 12.27
C ARG A 335 1.05 3.51 12.88
N PRO A 336 2.12 3.37 13.70
CA PRO A 336 2.82 4.54 14.24
C PRO A 336 3.58 5.36 13.19
N PHE A 337 3.84 4.81 12.01
CA PHE A 337 4.71 5.39 11.00
C PHE A 337 3.99 5.93 9.77
N VAL A 338 2.72 5.54 9.58
CA VAL A 338 1.90 5.96 8.45
C VAL A 338 0.98 7.12 8.86
N LYS A 339 0.74 8.04 7.92
CA LYS A 339 -0.16 9.16 8.14
C LYS A 339 -1.60 8.71 7.92
N PRO A 340 -2.53 8.97 8.85
CA PRO A 340 -3.94 8.73 8.59
C PRO A 340 -4.36 9.48 7.32
N VAL A 341 -5.10 8.80 6.45
CA VAL A 341 -5.70 9.41 5.26
C VAL A 341 -7.08 9.92 5.56
N SER A 342 -7.46 11.01 4.89
CA SER A 342 -8.86 11.41 4.86
C SER A 342 -9.64 10.33 4.12
N LEU A 343 -10.69 9.80 4.76
CA LEU A 343 -11.58 8.84 4.11
C LEU A 343 -12.27 9.54 2.92
N SER A 344 -12.28 8.87 1.78
CA SER A 344 -12.51 9.40 0.43
C SER A 344 -13.92 9.91 0.10
N SER A 345 -14.92 9.71 0.96
CA SER A 345 -16.18 10.46 0.86
C SER A 345 -16.41 11.25 2.15
N VAL A 346 -16.35 12.58 2.02
CA VAL A 346 -16.53 13.50 3.15
C VAL A 346 -17.96 13.99 3.29
N SER A 347 -18.72 14.09 2.18
CA SER A 347 -20.10 14.57 2.17
C SER A 347 -20.81 14.27 0.86
N GLN A 348 -22.13 14.52 0.80
CA GLN A 348 -22.88 14.47 -0.46
C GLN A 348 -22.45 15.54 -1.48
N LEU A 349 -21.74 16.59 -1.06
CA LEU A 349 -21.20 17.62 -1.96
C LEU A 349 -19.90 17.19 -2.66
N ASP A 350 -19.29 16.09 -2.22
CA ASP A 350 -18.03 15.58 -2.76
C ASP A 350 -18.26 14.86 -4.12
N ILE A 351 -18.91 15.53 -5.06
CA ILE A 351 -19.30 14.99 -6.36
C ILE A 351 -18.19 15.27 -7.36
N TYR A 352 -17.91 14.30 -8.23
CA TYR A 352 -17.05 14.52 -9.39
C TYR A 352 -17.57 15.67 -10.26
N ASP A 353 -16.72 16.65 -10.51
CA ASP A 353 -16.96 17.68 -11.50
C ASP A 353 -15.68 17.86 -12.34
N ALA A 354 -15.83 17.82 -13.67
CA ALA A 354 -14.68 17.84 -14.58
C ALA A 354 -13.88 19.17 -14.54
N THR A 355 -14.42 20.22 -13.91
CA THR A 355 -13.80 21.55 -13.81
C THR A 355 -13.41 21.87 -12.37
N ASP A 356 -14.36 21.77 -11.44
CA ASP A 356 -14.24 22.30 -10.08
C ASP A 356 -13.84 21.24 -9.05
N ASN A 357 -14.06 19.95 -9.34
CA ASN A 357 -13.71 18.85 -8.44
C ASN A 357 -13.31 17.59 -9.21
N ILE A 358 -12.18 17.66 -9.93
CA ILE A 358 -11.68 16.58 -10.79
C ILE A 358 -11.35 15.29 -10.03
N SER A 359 -11.16 15.37 -8.72
CA SER A 359 -10.92 14.23 -7.83
C SER A 359 -12.19 13.74 -7.12
N GLY A 360 -13.33 14.36 -7.40
CA GLY A 360 -14.59 14.08 -6.70
C GLY A 360 -15.09 12.67 -6.92
N ASP A 361 -16.06 12.28 -6.11
CA ASP A 361 -16.54 10.91 -6.07
C ASP A 361 -17.72 10.70 -7.05
N PHE A 362 -17.68 9.62 -7.84
CA PHE A 362 -18.72 9.24 -8.80
C PHE A 362 -19.85 8.41 -8.19
N ALA A 363 -19.74 7.93 -6.95
CA ALA A 363 -20.83 7.21 -6.31
C ALA A 363 -22.05 8.13 -6.06
N VAL A 364 -23.27 7.59 -6.03
CA VAL A 364 -24.51 8.37 -5.89
C VAL A 364 -24.88 8.52 -4.42
N THR A 365 -24.85 7.44 -3.65
CA THR A 365 -25.30 7.39 -2.25
C THR A 365 -24.17 6.99 -1.30
N LYS A 366 -23.07 7.75 -1.38
CA LYS A 366 -21.81 7.56 -0.62
C LYS A 366 -22.00 7.48 0.90
N GLY A 367 -22.96 8.25 1.42
CA GLY A 367 -23.25 8.37 2.85
C GLY A 367 -24.43 7.52 3.34
N LEU A 368 -24.88 6.53 2.55
CA LEU A 368 -25.93 5.57 2.93
C LEU A 368 -27.22 6.24 3.46
N GLN A 369 -27.66 7.29 2.76
CA GLN A 369 -28.80 8.10 3.15
C GLN A 369 -30.13 7.43 2.79
N GLY A 370 -31.19 7.84 3.50
CA GLY A 370 -32.53 7.28 3.33
C GLY A 370 -32.65 5.85 3.86
N SER A 371 -33.86 5.31 3.79
CA SER A 371 -34.16 3.94 4.19
C SER A 371 -35.36 3.43 3.40
N THR A 372 -35.24 2.25 2.81
CA THR A 372 -36.30 1.52 2.11
C THR A 372 -36.45 0.14 2.73
N ALA A 373 -37.67 -0.40 2.72
CA ALA A 373 -37.91 -1.76 3.20
C ALA A 373 -37.10 -2.77 2.38
N ALA A 374 -36.61 -3.81 3.05
CA ALA A 374 -35.89 -4.87 2.37
C ALA A 374 -36.77 -5.60 1.33
N SER A 375 -36.19 -5.88 0.17
CA SER A 375 -36.80 -6.67 -0.90
C SER A 375 -35.89 -7.84 -1.28
N GLY A 376 -36.48 -8.98 -1.65
CA GLY A 376 -35.77 -10.19 -2.12
C GLY A 376 -35.96 -11.40 -1.20
N THR A 377 -35.77 -12.60 -1.74
CA THR A 377 -35.87 -13.85 -0.97
C THR A 377 -34.73 -13.95 0.06
N GLY A 378 -35.07 -14.30 1.30
CA GLY A 378 -34.10 -14.41 2.41
C GLY A 378 -33.65 -13.07 2.98
N MET A 379 -34.21 -11.96 2.50
CA MET A 379 -33.81 -10.60 2.87
C MET A 379 -34.87 -9.95 3.76
N SER A 380 -34.47 -9.29 4.84
CA SER A 380 -35.37 -8.54 5.73
C SER A 380 -34.72 -7.29 6.30
N GLY A 381 -35.52 -6.39 6.90
CA GLY A 381 -35.02 -5.15 7.52
C GLY A 381 -35.06 -3.94 6.57
N THR A 382 -33.99 -3.15 6.53
CA THR A 382 -33.94 -1.88 5.77
C THR A 382 -32.65 -1.71 4.98
N TRP A 383 -32.75 -1.12 3.78
CA TRP A 383 -31.65 -0.76 2.88
C TRP A 383 -31.54 0.75 2.69
N PRO A 384 -30.35 1.30 2.40
CA PRO A 384 -30.24 2.71 2.02
C PRO A 384 -31.04 2.95 0.74
N THR A 385 -31.58 4.16 0.58
CA THR A 385 -32.37 4.47 -0.63
C THR A 385 -31.47 4.36 -1.87
N GLY A 386 -31.97 3.69 -2.92
CA GLY A 386 -31.22 3.46 -4.17
C GLY A 386 -30.22 2.30 -4.11
N TRP A 387 -30.17 1.55 -3.01
CA TRP A 387 -29.36 0.35 -2.89
C TRP A 387 -30.18 -0.91 -3.15
N THR A 388 -29.48 -1.92 -3.66
CA THR A 388 -29.97 -3.29 -3.74
C THR A 388 -29.07 -4.18 -2.89
N VAL A 389 -29.70 -5.00 -2.05
CA VAL A 389 -29.04 -6.06 -1.28
C VAL A 389 -29.71 -7.38 -1.61
N GLY A 390 -28.93 -8.40 -1.96
CA GLY A 390 -29.46 -9.71 -2.28
C GLY A 390 -28.39 -10.76 -2.52
N MET A 391 -28.81 -12.02 -2.60
CA MET A 391 -27.94 -13.13 -2.93
C MET A 391 -27.64 -13.14 -4.43
N ALA A 392 -26.36 -13.12 -4.78
CA ALA A 392 -25.89 -13.33 -6.15
C ALA A 392 -25.71 -14.81 -6.49
N SER A 393 -25.50 -15.66 -5.48
CA SER A 393 -25.44 -17.11 -5.58
C SER A 393 -25.75 -17.74 -4.22
N GLY A 394 -26.18 -19.01 -4.23
CA GLY A 394 -26.54 -19.75 -3.02
C GLY A 394 -27.78 -19.20 -2.31
N ALA A 395 -27.97 -19.61 -1.06
CA ALA A 395 -29.06 -19.18 -0.21
C ALA A 395 -28.53 -18.82 1.19
N ALA A 396 -28.87 -17.64 1.66
CA ALA A 396 -28.61 -17.21 3.03
C ALA A 396 -29.73 -16.28 3.48
N THR A 397 -29.93 -16.19 4.79
CA THR A 397 -30.82 -15.19 5.37
C THR A 397 -30.02 -13.99 5.86
N CYS A 398 -30.36 -12.80 5.38
CA CYS A 398 -29.74 -11.55 5.79
C CYS A 398 -30.78 -10.62 6.41
N VAL A 399 -30.44 -10.08 7.58
CA VAL A 399 -31.18 -8.97 8.21
C VAL A 399 -30.37 -7.70 8.03
N GLY A 400 -30.99 -6.71 7.41
CA GLY A 400 -30.42 -5.40 7.14
C GLY A 400 -30.87 -4.32 8.11
N ALA A 401 -29.97 -3.42 8.50
CA ALA A 401 -30.36 -2.21 9.21
C ALA A 401 -29.57 -1.00 8.71
N VAL A 402 -30.28 0.02 8.20
CA VAL A 402 -29.71 1.34 8.01
C VAL A 402 -29.84 2.13 9.31
N GLN A 403 -28.73 2.37 9.98
CA GLN A 403 -28.69 3.02 11.28
C GLN A 403 -27.67 4.16 11.34
N ALA A 404 -27.74 4.96 12.40
CA ALA A 404 -26.66 5.90 12.71
C ALA A 404 -25.41 5.11 13.09
N ARG A 405 -24.23 5.65 12.75
CA ARG A 405 -22.96 5.06 13.16
C ARG A 405 -22.87 4.98 14.69
N THR A 406 -22.35 3.86 15.19
CA THR A 406 -22.14 3.62 16.62
C THR A 406 -20.67 3.55 17.02
N ASP A 407 -19.76 3.60 16.05
CA ASP A 407 -18.33 3.65 16.29
C ASP A 407 -17.87 5.06 16.72
N THR A 408 -16.67 5.15 17.29
CA THR A 408 -16.13 6.40 17.83
C THR A 408 -14.85 6.82 17.13
N VAL A 409 -14.69 8.12 16.87
CA VAL A 409 -13.46 8.71 16.31
C VAL A 409 -12.43 9.08 17.39
N ALA A 410 -12.90 9.23 18.62
CA ALA A 410 -12.12 9.40 19.85
C ALA A 410 -12.98 8.91 21.01
N THR A 411 -12.38 8.64 22.17
CA THR A 411 -13.10 8.19 23.35
C THR A 411 -14.33 9.07 23.64
N GLY A 412 -15.53 8.48 23.51
CA GLY A 412 -16.81 9.17 23.75
C GLY A 412 -17.36 10.04 22.61
N VAL A 413 -16.65 10.16 21.48
CA VAL A 413 -17.12 10.93 20.31
C VAL A 413 -17.58 9.99 19.21
N LEU A 414 -18.90 9.89 19.01
CA LEU A 414 -19.50 9.10 17.94
C LEU A 414 -19.09 9.62 16.57
N ALA A 415 -18.78 8.70 15.66
CA ALA A 415 -18.57 9.00 14.27
C ALA A 415 -19.88 9.53 13.64
N ASN A 416 -19.78 10.60 12.84
CA ASN A 416 -20.93 11.12 12.12
C ASN A 416 -21.27 10.21 10.91
N GLY A 417 -22.55 10.13 10.57
CA GLY A 417 -23.06 9.45 9.39
C GLY A 417 -23.94 8.24 9.70
N ARG A 418 -24.24 7.48 8.65
CA ARG A 418 -25.04 6.25 8.71
C ARG A 418 -24.18 5.05 8.31
N GLU A 419 -24.66 3.87 8.67
CA GLU A 419 -24.09 2.59 8.25
C GLU A 419 -25.22 1.64 7.84
N LEU A 420 -24.89 0.71 6.95
CA LEU A 420 -25.70 -0.43 6.61
C LEU A 420 -25.12 -1.66 7.31
N GLU A 421 -25.81 -2.16 8.32
CA GLU A 421 -25.50 -3.43 8.96
C GLU A 421 -26.15 -4.59 8.20
N LEU A 422 -25.37 -5.63 7.93
CA LEU A 422 -25.75 -6.86 7.24
C LEU A 422 -25.43 -8.03 8.16
N ALA A 423 -26.47 -8.58 8.79
CA ALA A 423 -26.35 -9.72 9.70
C ALA A 423 -26.79 -11.01 9.00
N ILE A 424 -25.84 -11.94 8.84
CA ILE A 424 -26.07 -13.30 8.36
C ILE A 424 -26.09 -14.23 9.58
N SER A 425 -27.20 -14.93 9.77
CA SER A 425 -27.36 -15.92 10.86
C SER A 425 -26.93 -17.32 10.43
N THR A 426 -27.24 -17.71 9.18
CA THR A 426 -26.81 -18.96 8.56
C THR A 426 -26.72 -18.77 7.03
N ALA A 427 -25.90 -19.58 6.38
CA ALA A 427 -25.79 -19.63 4.93
C ALA A 427 -25.58 -21.06 4.42
N ASP A 428 -26.01 -21.32 3.19
CA ASP A 428 -25.64 -22.53 2.46
C ASP A 428 -24.21 -22.42 1.92
N ALA A 429 -23.65 -23.55 1.47
CA ALA A 429 -22.35 -23.59 0.82
C ALA A 429 -22.27 -22.62 -0.37
N ASP A 430 -21.14 -21.93 -0.50
CA ASP A 430 -20.80 -21.01 -1.60
C ASP A 430 -21.85 -19.91 -1.88
N SER A 431 -22.52 -19.47 -0.81
CA SER A 431 -23.45 -18.35 -0.84
C SER A 431 -22.70 -17.03 -0.99
N ARG A 432 -23.23 -16.10 -1.78
CA ARG A 432 -22.63 -14.79 -1.98
C ARG A 432 -23.65 -13.68 -1.88
N LEU A 433 -23.59 -12.91 -0.80
CA LEU A 433 -24.40 -11.70 -0.63
C LEU A 433 -23.72 -10.54 -1.38
N ARG A 434 -24.50 -9.71 -2.06
CA ARG A 434 -24.05 -8.44 -2.64
C ARG A 434 -24.89 -7.29 -2.10
N ALA A 435 -24.22 -6.22 -1.70
CA ALA A 435 -24.82 -4.92 -1.43
C ALA A 435 -24.22 -3.91 -2.40
N TYR A 436 -25.05 -3.22 -3.16
CA TYR A 436 -24.61 -2.28 -4.19
C TYR A 436 -25.61 -1.15 -4.40
N GLN A 437 -25.13 -0.04 -4.94
CA GLN A 437 -25.99 0.97 -5.58
C GLN A 437 -25.99 0.71 -7.09
N ALA A 438 -27.11 0.94 -7.77
CA ALA A 438 -27.14 0.87 -9.22
C ALA A 438 -26.51 2.15 -9.82
N ALA A 439 -25.47 1.97 -10.64
CA ALA A 439 -24.77 3.00 -11.43
C ALA A 439 -23.94 4.05 -10.66
N THR A 440 -23.00 4.66 -11.39
CA THR A 440 -22.32 5.92 -11.05
C THR A 440 -23.29 7.09 -11.25
N GLY A 441 -23.17 8.16 -10.46
CA GLY A 441 -24.01 9.36 -10.60
C GLY A 441 -23.71 10.18 -11.85
N ALA A 442 -22.48 10.05 -12.35
CA ALA A 442 -22.04 10.54 -13.63
C ALA A 442 -21.28 9.44 -14.39
N VAL A 443 -21.24 9.52 -15.71
CA VAL A 443 -20.37 8.67 -16.53
C VAL A 443 -18.92 8.99 -16.17
N ILE A 444 -18.10 7.97 -15.91
CA ILE A 444 -16.66 8.19 -15.72
C ILE A 444 -16.08 8.53 -17.09
N PRO A 445 -15.39 9.68 -17.26
CA PRO A 445 -14.89 10.07 -18.56
C PRO A 445 -13.84 9.09 -19.10
N ALA A 446 -13.75 9.04 -20.43
CA ALA A 446 -12.70 8.31 -21.12
C ALA A 446 -11.32 8.76 -20.63
N ASN A 447 -10.41 7.81 -20.49
CA ASN A 447 -9.03 7.98 -20.03
C ASN A 447 -8.90 8.62 -18.65
N THR A 448 -9.94 8.63 -17.83
CA THR A 448 -9.81 8.97 -16.40
C THR A 448 -9.39 7.72 -15.63
N PRO A 449 -8.21 7.70 -14.99
CA PRO A 449 -7.87 6.64 -14.05
C PRO A 449 -8.73 6.77 -12.79
N PHE A 450 -9.25 5.66 -12.28
CA PHE A 450 -10.11 5.63 -11.10
C PHE A 450 -9.95 4.35 -10.28
N TYR A 451 -10.42 4.39 -9.04
CA TYR A 451 -10.57 3.22 -8.18
C TYR A 451 -11.89 3.30 -7.39
N ALA A 452 -12.34 2.17 -6.84
CA ALA A 452 -13.43 2.14 -5.88
C ALA A 452 -12.94 1.81 -4.47
N GLU A 453 -13.65 2.32 -3.46
CA GLU A 453 -13.39 2.03 -2.06
C GLU A 453 -14.68 1.74 -1.29
N ALA A 454 -14.54 0.92 -0.24
CA ALA A 454 -15.59 0.70 0.75
C ALA A 454 -14.98 0.68 2.16
N GLU A 455 -15.54 1.51 3.07
CA GLU A 455 -15.28 1.40 4.51
C GLU A 455 -16.18 0.30 5.07
N VAL A 456 -15.57 -0.77 5.57
CA VAL A 456 -16.27 -1.93 6.14
C VAL A 456 -15.78 -2.24 7.54
N SER A 457 -16.69 -2.71 8.38
CA SER A 457 -16.31 -3.28 9.69
C SER A 457 -17.05 -4.58 9.95
N VAL A 458 -16.38 -5.55 10.56
CA VAL A 458 -16.97 -6.81 10.98
C VAL A 458 -17.08 -6.79 12.50
N SER A 459 -18.33 -6.74 12.99
CA SER A 459 -18.63 -6.59 14.42
C SER A 459 -19.02 -7.88 15.11
N ALA A 460 -19.34 -8.93 14.35
CA ALA A 460 -19.54 -10.28 14.87
C ALA A 460 -19.12 -11.32 13.81
N ASN A 461 -18.48 -12.40 14.23
CA ASN A 461 -18.06 -13.51 13.39
C ASN A 461 -18.07 -14.79 14.24
N THR A 462 -19.17 -15.52 14.20
CA THR A 462 -19.38 -16.73 15.01
C THR A 462 -19.26 -18.02 14.21
N ALA A 463 -19.02 -17.93 12.90
CA ALA A 463 -18.70 -19.07 12.05
C ALA A 463 -17.82 -18.63 10.87
N ALA A 464 -17.03 -19.58 10.35
CA ALA A 464 -16.13 -19.32 9.23
C ALA A 464 -16.87 -18.77 8.00
N TRP A 465 -16.22 -17.86 7.29
CA TRP A 465 -16.68 -17.20 6.07
C TRP A 465 -15.45 -16.72 5.30
N ARG A 466 -15.58 -16.44 4.00
CA ARG A 466 -14.44 -16.09 3.12
C ARG A 466 -14.06 -14.60 3.18
N GLY A 467 -14.88 -13.78 3.80
CA GLY A 467 -14.57 -12.39 4.08
C GLY A 467 -15.32 -11.41 3.17
N PRO A 468 -15.08 -10.11 3.40
CA PRO A 468 -15.56 -9.08 2.51
C PRO A 468 -14.68 -9.00 1.28
N LEU A 469 -15.28 -8.59 0.17
CA LEU A 469 -14.55 -8.19 -1.02
C LEU A 469 -15.26 -7.01 -1.67
N LEU A 470 -14.49 -6.20 -2.39
CA LEU A 470 -15.01 -5.09 -3.18
C LEU A 470 -14.82 -5.42 -4.66
N GLN A 471 -15.86 -5.29 -5.46
CA GLN A 471 -15.81 -5.49 -6.90
C GLN A 471 -16.37 -4.26 -7.62
N MET A 472 -15.68 -3.83 -8.66
CA MET A 472 -16.19 -2.85 -9.59
C MET A 472 -16.26 -3.45 -10.99
N PHE A 473 -17.41 -3.25 -11.62
CA PHE A 473 -17.65 -3.60 -13.01
C PHE A 473 -17.81 -2.31 -13.80
N PHE A 474 -17.05 -2.20 -14.88
CA PHE A 474 -17.10 -1.08 -15.80
C PHE A 474 -17.48 -1.59 -17.19
N ASN A 475 -18.60 -1.10 -17.72
CA ASN A 475 -19.14 -1.58 -19.00
C ASN A 475 -18.88 -0.54 -20.09
N ASP A 476 -17.76 -0.69 -20.80
CA ASP A 476 -17.35 0.23 -21.89
C ASP A 476 -17.78 -0.25 -23.29
N GLY A 477 -18.65 -1.25 -23.38
CA GLY A 477 -19.09 -1.86 -24.65
C GLY A 477 -18.25 -3.05 -25.12
N THR A 478 -17.17 -3.37 -24.41
CA THR A 478 -16.33 -4.58 -24.52
C THR A 478 -16.68 -5.50 -23.32
N PRO A 479 -16.32 -6.80 -23.23
CA PRO A 479 -16.54 -7.57 -21.99
C PRO A 479 -16.11 -6.75 -20.77
N ALA A 480 -17.04 -6.57 -19.84
CA ALA A 480 -16.91 -5.59 -18.75
C ALA A 480 -15.58 -5.76 -18.01
N ILE A 481 -14.87 -4.65 -17.83
CA ILE A 481 -13.63 -4.63 -17.04
C ILE A 481 -14.01 -4.94 -15.60
N PHE A 482 -13.34 -5.93 -15.04
CA PHE A 482 -13.48 -6.31 -13.65
C PHE A 482 -12.29 -5.83 -12.84
N SER A 483 -12.57 -5.26 -11.67
CA SER A 483 -11.55 -5.03 -10.66
C SER A 483 -12.04 -5.48 -9.29
N GLY A 484 -11.29 -6.38 -8.67
CA GLY A 484 -11.59 -6.96 -7.38
C GLY A 484 -10.55 -6.59 -6.33
N ALA A 485 -10.98 -6.34 -5.10
CA ALA A 485 -10.07 -6.20 -3.97
C ALA A 485 -10.44 -7.09 -2.81
N LEU A 486 -9.39 -7.64 -2.19
CA LEU A 486 -9.46 -8.73 -1.23
C LEU A 486 -10.32 -9.90 -1.74
N VAL A 487 -10.15 -10.27 -3.00
CA VAL A 487 -10.85 -11.43 -3.58
C VAL A 487 -10.44 -12.67 -2.78
N PRO A 488 -11.38 -13.38 -2.14
CA PRO A 488 -11.05 -14.41 -1.19
C PRO A 488 -10.80 -15.75 -1.87
N ASP A 489 -9.92 -16.54 -1.27
CA ASP A 489 -9.57 -17.90 -1.70
C ASP A 489 -9.86 -18.94 -0.60
N SER A 490 -9.84 -18.53 0.67
CA SER A 490 -10.19 -19.37 1.82
C SER A 490 -10.97 -18.60 2.88
N SER A 491 -11.39 -19.30 3.94
CA SER A 491 -12.04 -18.67 5.09
C SER A 491 -11.09 -17.78 5.88
N LEU A 492 -11.63 -16.74 6.52
CA LEU A 492 -10.98 -15.98 7.59
C LEU A 492 -10.99 -16.75 8.92
N PRO A 493 -10.18 -16.36 9.91
CA PRO A 493 -10.24 -16.95 11.24
C PRO A 493 -11.62 -16.76 11.87
N LEU A 494 -12.06 -17.78 12.62
CA LEU A 494 -13.25 -17.66 13.47
C LEU A 494 -13.05 -16.53 14.49
N GLY A 495 -14.05 -15.68 14.67
CA GLY A 495 -13.94 -14.53 15.56
C GLY A 495 -13.12 -13.37 15.01
N ALA A 496 -12.70 -13.40 13.73
CA ALA A 496 -12.06 -12.26 13.10
C ALA A 496 -13.01 -11.05 13.08
N LEU A 497 -12.67 -10.02 13.86
CA LEU A 497 -13.31 -8.71 13.92
C LEU A 497 -12.31 -7.67 13.42
N PHE A 498 -12.78 -6.70 12.63
CA PHE A 498 -11.90 -5.67 12.09
C PHE A 498 -12.68 -4.47 11.56
N ASP A 499 -11.93 -3.41 11.28
CA ASP A 499 -12.41 -2.19 10.65
C ASP A 499 -11.38 -1.80 9.58
N ALA A 500 -11.82 -1.68 8.33
CA ALA A 500 -10.95 -1.62 7.16
C ALA A 500 -11.53 -0.73 6.06
N VAL A 501 -10.65 -0.24 5.18
CA VAL A 501 -11.05 0.33 3.89
C VAL A 501 -10.51 -0.58 2.81
N ILE A 502 -11.39 -1.17 2.01
CA ILE A 502 -11.02 -2.02 0.88
C ILE A 502 -10.97 -1.12 -0.36
N ARG A 503 -9.88 -1.16 -1.13
CA ARG A 503 -9.68 -0.38 -2.36
C ARG A 503 -9.40 -1.29 -3.53
N THR A 504 -10.14 -1.13 -4.63
CA THR A 504 -9.88 -1.86 -5.89
C THR A 504 -8.56 -1.42 -6.52
N PRO A 505 -7.93 -2.27 -7.34
CA PRO A 505 -6.98 -1.80 -8.35
C PRO A 505 -7.48 -0.58 -9.13
N VAL A 506 -6.52 0.19 -9.63
CA VAL A 506 -6.76 1.31 -10.54
C VAL A 506 -7.23 0.76 -11.89
N MET A 507 -8.25 1.40 -12.43
CA MET A 507 -8.77 1.13 -13.76
C MET A 507 -8.77 2.42 -14.58
N GLN A 508 -8.64 2.26 -15.89
CA GLN A 508 -8.84 3.33 -16.85
C GLN A 508 -9.45 2.71 -18.11
N SER A 509 -10.51 3.31 -18.64
CA SER A 509 -11.08 2.89 -19.92
C SER A 509 -10.92 3.96 -20.97
N THR A 510 -10.75 3.55 -22.22
CA THR A 510 -10.68 4.45 -23.38
C THR A 510 -12.04 5.02 -23.78
N ALA A 511 -13.13 4.50 -23.23
CA ALA A 511 -14.48 5.03 -23.45
C ALA A 511 -15.12 5.50 -22.14
N ALA A 512 -15.99 6.50 -22.27
CA ALA A 512 -16.75 7.00 -21.14
C ALA A 512 -17.89 6.01 -20.83
N ALA A 513 -17.97 5.53 -19.60
CA ALA A 513 -18.97 4.52 -19.22
C ALA A 513 -19.42 4.62 -17.76
N GLY A 514 -20.54 3.96 -17.47
CA GLY A 514 -21.04 3.78 -16.12
C GLY A 514 -20.35 2.62 -15.42
N GLY A 515 -20.24 2.72 -14.10
CA GLY A 515 -19.73 1.65 -13.25
C GLY A 515 -20.79 1.15 -12.27
N ILE A 516 -20.65 -0.10 -11.83
CA ILE A 516 -21.36 -0.63 -10.65
C ILE A 516 -20.32 -1.12 -9.66
N ILE A 517 -20.47 -0.71 -8.40
CA ILE A 517 -19.66 -1.24 -7.29
C ILE A 517 -20.50 -2.19 -6.48
N PHE A 518 -19.92 -3.33 -6.16
CA PHE A 518 -20.48 -4.32 -5.26
C PHE A 518 -19.57 -4.49 -4.05
N THR A 519 -20.14 -4.37 -2.86
CA THR A 519 -19.52 -4.91 -1.65
C THR A 519 -20.14 -6.28 -1.39
N HIS A 520 -19.32 -7.31 -1.27
CA HIS A 520 -19.81 -8.68 -1.09
C HIS A 520 -19.48 -9.22 0.30
N MET A 521 -20.24 -10.23 0.69
CA MET A 521 -19.86 -11.21 1.68
C MET A 521 -19.83 -12.57 0.99
N ASP A 522 -18.65 -13.17 0.90
CA ASP A 522 -18.52 -14.55 0.42
C ASP A 522 -18.65 -15.49 1.62
N LEU A 523 -19.68 -16.32 1.56
CA LEU A 523 -20.16 -17.17 2.65
C LEU A 523 -19.90 -18.64 2.29
N ILE A 524 -19.73 -19.46 3.31
CA ILE A 524 -19.66 -20.91 3.23
C ILE A 524 -20.80 -21.51 4.06
N ALA A 525 -20.92 -22.84 4.03
CA ALA A 525 -21.92 -23.53 4.82
C ALA A 525 -21.82 -23.11 6.30
N SER A 526 -22.96 -22.72 6.87
CA SER A 526 -23.12 -22.27 8.24
C SER A 526 -22.42 -20.95 8.59
N SER A 527 -21.98 -20.15 7.60
CA SER A 527 -21.44 -18.81 7.89
C SER A 527 -22.43 -17.97 8.72
N ALA A 528 -21.90 -17.28 9.71
CA ALA A 528 -22.64 -16.45 10.65
C ALA A 528 -21.76 -15.23 11.02
N VAL A 529 -22.11 -14.07 10.45
CA VAL A 529 -21.27 -12.88 10.45
C VAL A 529 -22.13 -11.62 10.35
N THR A 530 -21.73 -10.58 11.08
CA THR A 530 -22.29 -9.23 10.95
C THR A 530 -21.23 -8.30 10.37
N MET A 531 -21.49 -7.82 9.15
CA MET A 531 -20.67 -6.84 8.46
C MET A 531 -21.43 -5.51 8.37
N LYS A 532 -20.71 -4.41 8.51
CA LYS A 532 -21.24 -3.06 8.34
C LYS A 532 -20.53 -2.40 7.17
N ILE A 533 -21.29 -1.76 6.28
CA ILE A 533 -20.79 -0.86 5.25
C ILE A 533 -21.05 0.54 5.76
N ARG A 534 -20.04 1.40 5.76
CA ARG A 534 -20.16 2.77 6.29
C ARG A 534 -20.07 3.83 5.21
N ARG A 535 -19.26 3.57 4.19
CA ARG A 535 -19.04 4.47 3.04
C ARG A 535 -18.69 3.65 1.83
N ILE A 536 -19.04 4.16 0.67
CA ILE A 536 -18.49 3.73 -0.62
C ILE A 536 -18.08 4.95 -1.43
N SER A 537 -17.06 4.77 -2.25
CA SER A 537 -16.54 5.82 -3.12
C SER A 537 -16.03 5.25 -4.43
N ILE A 538 -16.14 6.04 -5.50
CA ILE A 538 -15.45 5.84 -6.78
C ILE A 538 -14.69 7.12 -7.04
N ARG A 539 -13.37 7.09 -7.01
CA ARG A 539 -12.54 8.29 -7.08
C ARG A 539 -11.78 8.29 -8.39
N ALA A 540 -11.84 9.42 -9.11
CA ALA A 540 -10.83 9.72 -10.11
C ALA A 540 -9.48 9.94 -9.40
N ILE A 541 -8.42 9.48 -10.07
CA ILE A 541 -7.04 9.75 -9.69
C ILE A 541 -6.63 10.99 -10.47
N ASP A 542 -6.06 11.97 -9.78
CA ASP A 542 -5.51 13.14 -10.44
C ASP A 542 -4.39 12.71 -11.39
N PRO A 543 -4.50 12.95 -12.71
CA PRO A 543 -3.47 12.58 -13.67
C PRO A 543 -2.15 13.33 -13.44
N ALA A 544 -2.13 14.39 -12.63
CA ALA A 544 -0.90 15.07 -12.26
C ALA A 544 -0.05 14.30 -11.23
N LEU A 545 -0.53 13.16 -10.71
CA LEU A 545 0.23 12.34 -9.76
C LEU A 545 1.34 11.55 -10.48
N PRO A 546 2.63 11.87 -10.24
CA PRO A 546 3.74 11.16 -10.86
C PRO A 546 3.78 9.71 -10.35
N GLY A 547 3.98 8.75 -11.26
CA GLY A 547 4.15 7.32 -10.92
C GLY A 547 2.88 6.48 -10.93
N LEU A 548 1.70 7.10 -11.03
CA LEU A 548 0.41 6.39 -11.09
C LEU A 548 -0.29 6.51 -12.45
N LEU A 549 0.32 7.23 -13.40
CA LEU A 549 -0.12 7.29 -14.78
C LEU A 549 0.19 5.97 -15.47
N LEU A 550 -0.86 5.22 -15.78
CA LEU A 550 -0.82 4.08 -16.68
C LEU A 550 -0.26 4.56 -18.03
N GLY A 551 0.90 4.04 -18.45
CA GLY A 551 1.45 4.27 -19.80
C GLY A 551 2.37 5.49 -19.98
N ALA A 552 2.77 6.18 -18.91
CA ALA A 552 3.81 7.21 -19.01
C ALA A 552 5.21 6.59 -18.88
N ALA A 553 5.81 6.20 -20.01
CA ALA A 553 7.25 5.98 -20.14
C ALA A 553 8.02 7.31 -20.16
#